data_AF-A0A1J5U7D1-F1
#
_entry.id   AF-A0A1J5U7D1-F1
#
_cell.length_a   1.000
_cell.length_b   1.000
_cell.length_c   1.000
_cell.angle_alpha   90.00
_cell.angle_beta   90.00
_cell.angle_gamma   90.00
#
_symmetry.space_group_name_H-M   'P 1'
#
loop_
_entity.id
_entity.type
_entity.pdbx_description
1 polymer ?
#
loop_
_entity_poly.entity_id
_entity_poly.type
_entity_poly.pdbx_seq_one_letter_code
_entity_poly.pdbx_strand_id
1 'polypeptide(L)'
;MENQEKTHKTWVWTSTENSREKQKLSVLAVVETIFFVLLTWFVAWYFDSYIHIVTAILIAPLLLLKTPKSIDEGIALFMAGIEFKEKITQNKQSIGVLLLSAAMNFAVSYFLAKQLLGAEGWQVILSVIFIIYIEIVIVMILAITTITTITTAAVIITTALVAAIITIAIAGVWVVIVAEWEKLEMLYTFTVTFVVASIFSIVFAFMLHSLVVKFWVTAKSLHPNRLINTLEYIPINYREQLTVNDCRYSPELLPGIGKENSIFQASGILKKIKNTGNFFKIFLYIFMYSVWLFAYLYRWSIKSTAWFYYPLVYLSDIKKIRNEKKEERAITDQGWIGAVLFNFFATLVVLINFDVIEDFKCCSINIDASKIKPLLNSWIDPLSLWLVIASIVLYIIAISFYSLRKHREKQNTFEKNIFLNKIIHWIIRLKFILWYVFFAWNLGFIWQKFDIWNVIFNAIM
;
A
#
# COMPACT_ATOMS: atom_id res chain seq x y z
N MET A 1 30.28 38.34 -14.31
CA MET A 1 29.27 37.26 -14.29
C MET A 1 29.09 36.83 -12.86
N GLU A 2 28.25 37.57 -12.14
CA GLU A 2 27.96 37.33 -10.73
C GLU A 2 27.00 36.15 -10.65
N ASN A 3 27.53 34.99 -10.24
CA ASN A 3 26.76 33.77 -10.00
C ASN A 3 25.76 34.04 -8.88
N GLN A 4 24.54 34.44 -9.25
CA GLN A 4 23.40 34.36 -8.35
C GLN A 4 23.14 32.88 -8.04
N GLU A 5 23.83 32.34 -7.03
CA GLU A 5 23.33 31.21 -6.24
C GLU A 5 22.02 31.65 -5.59
N LYS A 6 20.94 31.67 -6.37
CA LYS A 6 19.58 31.76 -5.83
C LYS A 6 19.45 30.55 -4.92
N THR A 7 19.38 30.80 -3.62
CA THR A 7 19.12 29.79 -2.59
C THR A 7 17.89 28.99 -3.01
N HIS A 8 18.12 27.81 -3.58
CA HIS A 8 17.06 27.01 -4.13
C HIS A 8 16.20 26.53 -2.95
N LYS A 9 14.98 27.08 -2.83
CA LYS A 9 14.00 26.64 -1.82
C LYS A 9 13.93 25.11 -1.79
N THR A 10 14.12 24.55 -0.59
CA THR A 10 14.16 23.11 -0.30
C THR A 10 12.76 22.47 -0.30
N TRP A 11 11.72 23.30 -0.24
CA TRP A 11 10.33 22.89 -0.19
C TRP A 11 9.49 23.57 -1.27
N VAL A 12 8.34 22.98 -1.57
CA VAL A 12 7.30 23.44 -2.49
C VAL A 12 5.94 23.26 -1.84
N TRP A 13 4.95 24.08 -2.21
CA TRP A 13 3.58 23.91 -1.69
C TRP A 13 2.93 22.62 -2.20
N THR A 14 3.12 22.33 -3.50
CA THR A 14 2.63 21.13 -4.15
C THR A 14 3.70 20.52 -5.04
N SER A 15 3.67 19.20 -5.16
CA SER A 15 4.60 18.40 -5.92
C SER A 15 4.35 18.56 -7.42
N THR A 16 5.44 18.64 -8.16
CA THR A 16 5.54 18.64 -9.62
C THR A 16 6.58 17.58 -10.00
N GLU A 17 6.60 17.14 -11.25
CA GLU A 17 7.59 16.15 -11.72
C GLU A 17 9.04 16.63 -11.45
N ASN A 18 9.34 17.87 -11.81
CA ASN A 18 10.65 18.51 -11.56
C ASN A 18 10.98 18.62 -10.06
N SER A 19 10.00 18.90 -9.19
CA SER A 19 10.27 18.97 -7.73
C SER A 19 10.47 17.58 -7.12
N ARG A 20 9.79 16.55 -7.65
CA ARG A 20 9.93 15.15 -7.22
C ARG A 20 11.28 14.58 -7.63
N GLU A 21 11.73 14.83 -8.87
CA GLU A 21 13.08 14.46 -9.34
C GLU A 21 14.16 15.06 -8.44
N LYS A 22 13.95 16.30 -7.97
CA LYS A 22 14.83 17.00 -7.02
C LYS A 22 14.60 16.64 -5.55
N GLN A 23 13.70 15.69 -5.26
CA GLN A 23 13.38 15.24 -3.89
C GLN A 23 13.03 16.38 -2.92
N LYS A 24 12.35 17.42 -3.43
CA LYS A 24 11.91 18.57 -2.62
C LYS A 24 10.73 18.20 -1.74
N LEU A 25 10.69 18.77 -0.54
CA LEU A 25 9.60 18.55 0.40
C LEU A 25 8.33 19.24 -0.11
N SER A 26 7.22 18.51 -0.22
CA SER A 26 5.88 19.04 -0.50
C SER A 26 5.14 19.29 0.81
N VAL A 27 4.74 20.53 1.06
CA VAL A 27 3.94 20.89 2.24
C VAL A 27 2.61 20.15 2.23
N LEU A 28 1.97 20.05 1.06
CA LEU A 28 0.73 19.29 0.89
C LEU A 28 0.92 17.81 1.25
N ALA A 29 2.06 17.19 0.88
CA ALA A 29 2.33 15.80 1.23
C ALA A 29 2.42 15.56 2.74
N VAL A 30 3.00 16.53 3.48
CA VAL A 30 3.08 16.50 4.95
C VAL A 30 1.70 16.67 5.59
N VAL A 31 0.90 17.63 5.11
CA VAL A 31 -0.47 17.85 5.59
C VAL A 31 -1.33 16.60 5.38
N GLU A 32 -1.25 15.98 4.19
CA GLU A 32 -1.92 14.71 3.92
C GLU A 32 -1.48 13.61 4.89
N THR A 33 -0.17 13.53 5.18
CA THR A 33 0.35 12.52 6.10
C THR A 33 -0.26 12.67 7.49
N ILE A 34 -0.30 13.90 8.02
CA ILE A 34 -0.96 14.19 9.31
C ILE A 34 -2.44 13.81 9.25
N PHE A 35 -3.14 14.23 8.20
CA PHE A 35 -4.55 13.93 8.01
C PHE A 35 -4.83 12.41 7.99
N PHE A 36 -4.05 11.62 7.25
CA PHE A 36 -4.27 10.17 7.16
C PHE A 36 -3.87 9.40 8.41
N VAL A 37 -2.88 9.87 9.17
CA VAL A 37 -2.60 9.35 10.51
C VAL A 37 -3.83 9.55 11.41
N LEU A 38 -4.34 10.78 11.51
CA LEU A 38 -5.52 11.09 12.33
C LEU A 38 -6.76 10.31 11.88
N LEU A 39 -7.03 10.25 10.57
CA LEU A 39 -8.16 9.50 10.03
C LEU A 39 -8.08 8.01 10.35
N THR A 40 -6.89 7.41 10.24
CA THR A 40 -6.69 5.98 10.50
C THR A 40 -6.92 5.62 11.96
N TRP A 41 -6.46 6.47 12.88
CA TRP A 41 -6.73 6.34 14.31
C TRP A 41 -8.20 6.58 14.65
N PHE A 42 -8.83 7.58 14.04
CA PHE A 42 -10.27 7.82 14.19
C PHE A 42 -11.10 6.60 13.76
N VAL A 43 -10.79 5.99 12.61
CA VAL A 43 -11.44 4.75 12.15
C VAL A 43 -11.23 3.61 13.14
N ALA A 44 -10.00 3.43 13.65
CA ALA A 44 -9.73 2.39 14.63
C ALA A 44 -10.51 2.56 15.93
N TRP A 45 -10.60 3.80 16.41
CA TRP A 45 -11.39 4.15 17.59
C TRP A 45 -12.89 3.97 17.36
N TYR A 46 -13.42 4.47 16.24
CA TYR A 46 -14.86 4.42 15.95
C TYR A 46 -15.40 3.00 15.72
N PHE A 47 -14.62 2.13 15.07
CA PHE A 47 -15.03 0.76 14.78
C PHE A 47 -14.51 -0.27 15.79
N ASP A 48 -13.78 0.17 16.83
CA ASP A 48 -13.09 -0.69 17.80
C ASP A 48 -12.27 -1.82 17.14
N SER A 49 -11.60 -1.49 16.03
CA SER A 49 -10.83 -2.44 15.25
C SER A 49 -9.50 -1.86 14.86
N TYR A 50 -8.42 -2.50 15.31
CA TYR A 50 -7.04 -2.08 15.01
C TYR A 50 -6.39 -2.92 13.91
N ILE A 51 -7.14 -3.86 13.33
CA ILE A 51 -6.61 -4.82 12.35
C ILE A 51 -6.01 -4.07 11.15
N HIS A 52 -6.67 -3.05 10.62
CA HIS A 52 -6.14 -2.30 9.48
C HIS A 52 -4.83 -1.56 9.80
N ILE A 53 -4.67 -1.06 11.02
CA ILE A 53 -3.42 -0.41 11.47
C ILE A 53 -2.29 -1.44 11.51
N VAL A 54 -2.53 -2.58 12.16
CA VAL A 54 -1.54 -3.65 12.28
C VAL A 54 -1.16 -4.18 10.90
N THR A 55 -2.14 -4.45 10.04
CA THR A 55 -1.92 -4.88 8.66
C THR A 55 -1.12 -3.85 7.88
N ALA A 56 -1.44 -2.56 7.98
CA ALA A 56 -0.69 -1.50 7.30
C ALA A 56 0.77 -1.43 7.77
N ILE A 57 1.01 -1.53 9.09
CA ILE A 57 2.37 -1.54 9.66
C ILE A 57 3.17 -2.72 9.11
N LEU A 58 2.61 -3.93 9.11
CA LEU A 58 3.32 -5.14 8.67
C LEU A 58 3.62 -5.13 7.17
N ILE A 59 2.68 -4.64 6.38
CA ILE A 59 2.78 -4.66 4.92
C ILE A 59 3.61 -3.49 4.40
N ALA A 60 3.64 -2.33 5.08
CA ALA A 60 4.34 -1.13 4.60
C ALA A 60 5.84 -1.37 4.28
N PRO A 61 6.67 -2.02 5.11
CA PRO A 61 8.06 -2.31 4.77
C PRO A 61 8.20 -3.10 3.47
N LEU A 62 7.36 -4.12 3.25
CA LEU A 62 7.36 -4.92 2.03
C LEU A 62 7.03 -4.04 0.80
N LEU A 63 6.06 -3.15 0.95
CA LEU A 63 5.63 -2.22 -0.09
C LEU A 63 6.66 -1.12 -0.41
N LEU A 64 7.61 -0.89 0.50
CA LEU A 64 8.69 0.09 0.37
C LEU A 64 9.99 -0.52 -0.16
N LEU A 65 10.06 -1.83 -0.35
CA LEU A 65 11.16 -2.52 -1.02
C LEU A 65 11.10 -2.30 -2.54
N LYS A 66 11.30 -1.06 -2.97
CA LYS A 66 11.34 -0.65 -4.37
C LYS A 66 12.75 -0.18 -4.72
N THR A 67 13.45 -0.97 -5.51
CA THR A 67 14.70 -0.58 -6.18
C THR A 67 14.39 -0.21 -7.63
N PRO A 68 15.21 0.64 -8.30
CA PRO A 68 15.04 0.92 -9.73
C PRO A 68 14.92 -0.36 -10.57
N LYS A 69 15.80 -1.34 -10.31
CA LYS A 69 15.77 -2.65 -10.97
C LYS A 69 14.45 -3.40 -10.74
N SER A 70 13.92 -3.40 -9.52
CA SER A 70 12.64 -4.04 -9.20
C SER A 70 11.46 -3.34 -9.87
N ILE A 71 11.56 -2.02 -10.08
CA ILE A 71 10.55 -1.25 -10.79
C ILE A 71 10.54 -1.67 -12.26
N ASP A 72 11.71 -1.69 -12.91
CA ASP A 72 11.85 -2.06 -14.32
C ASP A 72 11.40 -3.52 -14.55
N GLU A 73 11.83 -4.46 -13.69
CA GLU A 73 11.39 -5.86 -13.75
C GLU A 73 9.86 -6.00 -13.55
N GLY A 74 9.27 -5.21 -12.65
CA GLY A 74 7.82 -5.19 -12.42
C GLY A 74 7.03 -4.64 -13.59
N ILE A 75 7.48 -3.54 -14.21
CA ILE A 75 6.86 -2.99 -15.42
C ILE A 75 6.92 -4.02 -16.56
N ALA A 76 8.08 -4.64 -16.78
CA ALA A 76 8.24 -5.64 -17.83
C ALA A 76 7.33 -6.86 -17.63
N LEU A 77 7.22 -7.38 -16.40
CA LEU A 77 6.32 -8.50 -16.09
C LEU A 77 4.85 -8.14 -16.25
N PHE A 78 4.45 -6.94 -15.83
CA PHE A 78 3.08 -6.47 -15.95
C PHE A 78 2.67 -6.24 -17.41
N MET A 79 3.53 -5.58 -18.19
CA MET A 79 3.29 -5.36 -19.62
C MET A 79 3.25 -6.68 -20.39
N ALA A 80 4.12 -7.64 -20.04
CA ALA A 80 4.04 -8.98 -20.59
C ALA A 80 2.70 -9.65 -20.30
N GLY A 81 2.13 -9.49 -19.10
CA GLY A 81 0.80 -10.02 -18.76
C GLY A 81 -0.34 -9.40 -19.56
N ILE A 82 -0.24 -8.11 -19.90
CA ILE A 82 -1.28 -7.39 -20.66
C ILE A 82 -1.22 -7.68 -22.16
N GLU A 83 -0.02 -7.68 -22.74
CA GLU A 83 0.13 -7.74 -24.20
C GLU A 83 -0.06 -9.14 -24.79
N PHE A 84 -0.32 -10.18 -23.97
CA PHE A 84 -0.47 -11.59 -24.39
C PHE A 84 0.58 -12.03 -25.45
N LYS A 85 1.81 -11.49 -25.38
CA LYS A 85 2.85 -11.76 -26.36
C LYS A 85 3.27 -13.23 -26.29
N GLU A 86 3.61 -13.85 -27.42
CA GLU A 86 4.12 -15.24 -27.51
C GLU A 86 5.24 -15.54 -26.51
N LYS A 87 5.99 -14.53 -26.06
CA LYS A 87 7.03 -14.66 -25.03
C LYS A 87 6.52 -15.07 -23.64
N ILE A 88 5.23 -15.00 -23.35
CA ILE A 88 4.67 -15.39 -22.04
C ILE A 88 4.88 -16.88 -21.77
N THR A 89 4.70 -17.73 -22.78
CA THR A 89 4.86 -19.20 -22.62
C THR A 89 6.30 -19.60 -22.31
N GLN A 90 7.28 -18.76 -22.69
CA GLN A 90 8.69 -19.00 -22.42
C GLN A 90 9.11 -18.57 -21.00
N ASN A 91 8.42 -17.60 -20.38
CA ASN A 91 8.75 -17.13 -19.04
C ASN A 91 7.87 -17.81 -17.97
N LYS A 92 8.43 -18.86 -17.34
CA LYS A 92 7.79 -19.58 -16.22
C LYS A 92 7.29 -18.65 -15.11
N GLN A 93 7.95 -17.51 -14.88
CA GLN A 93 7.55 -16.54 -13.85
C GLN A 93 6.27 -15.80 -14.22
N SER A 94 6.13 -15.42 -15.49
CA SER A 94 4.91 -14.78 -16.00
C SER A 94 3.71 -15.73 -15.90
N ILE A 95 3.91 -17.02 -16.17
CA ILE A 95 2.87 -18.05 -15.99
C ILE A 95 2.42 -18.13 -14.51
N GLY A 96 3.36 -18.17 -13.57
CA GLY A 96 3.03 -18.20 -12.13
C GLY A 96 2.23 -16.97 -11.68
N VAL A 97 2.63 -15.77 -12.13
CA VAL A 97 1.89 -14.53 -11.86
C VAL A 97 0.48 -14.56 -12.47
N LEU A 98 0.34 -15.06 -13.70
CA LEU A 98 -0.95 -15.18 -14.37
C LEU A 98 -1.88 -16.17 -13.66
N LEU A 99 -1.37 -17.35 -13.28
CA LEU A 99 -2.14 -18.35 -12.54
C LEU A 99 -2.60 -17.82 -11.18
N LEU A 100 -1.71 -17.14 -10.44
CA LEU A 100 -2.08 -16.53 -9.16
C LEU A 100 -3.11 -15.41 -9.35
N SER A 101 -2.96 -14.58 -10.38
CA SER A 101 -3.94 -13.53 -10.70
C SER A 101 -5.31 -14.12 -11.05
N ALA A 102 -5.34 -15.20 -11.84
CA ALA A 102 -6.55 -15.91 -12.20
C ALA A 102 -7.22 -16.56 -10.98
N ALA A 103 -6.45 -17.19 -10.09
CA ALA A 103 -6.96 -17.79 -8.86
C ALA A 103 -7.58 -16.74 -7.92
N MET A 104 -6.92 -15.58 -7.76
CA MET A 104 -7.48 -14.50 -6.94
C MET A 104 -8.72 -13.87 -7.60
N ASN A 105 -8.74 -13.74 -8.93
CA ASN A 105 -9.94 -13.29 -9.64
C ASN A 105 -11.12 -14.25 -9.43
N PHE A 106 -10.87 -15.56 -9.53
CA PHE A 106 -11.87 -16.59 -9.25
C PHE A 106 -12.41 -16.47 -7.82
N ALA A 107 -11.55 -16.28 -6.82
CA ALA A 107 -11.96 -16.13 -5.43
C ALA A 107 -12.87 -14.90 -5.21
N VAL A 108 -12.58 -13.80 -5.90
CA VAL A 108 -13.36 -12.55 -5.83
C VAL A 108 -14.69 -12.71 -6.54
N SER A 109 -14.68 -13.27 -7.75
CA SER A 109 -15.89 -13.64 -8.48
C SER A 109 -16.77 -14.57 -7.65
N TYR A 110 -16.18 -15.53 -6.95
CA TYR A 110 -16.90 -16.45 -6.06
C TYR A 110 -17.55 -15.71 -4.89
N PHE A 111 -16.79 -14.84 -4.22
CA PHE A 111 -17.31 -14.02 -3.14
C PHE A 111 -18.46 -13.11 -3.60
N LEU A 112 -18.31 -12.45 -4.75
CA LEU A 112 -19.35 -11.60 -5.32
C LEU A 112 -20.59 -12.40 -5.74
N ALA A 113 -20.40 -13.57 -6.36
CA ALA A 113 -21.51 -14.45 -6.72
C ALA A 113 -22.29 -14.92 -5.48
N LYS A 114 -21.58 -15.29 -4.40
CA LYS A 114 -22.23 -15.68 -3.15
C LYS A 114 -22.94 -14.50 -2.47
N GLN A 115 -22.26 -13.36 -2.32
CA GLN A 115 -22.76 -12.26 -1.51
C GLN A 115 -23.78 -11.37 -2.24
N LEU A 116 -23.59 -11.12 -3.53
CA LEU A 116 -24.45 -10.23 -4.31
C LEU A 116 -25.56 -10.97 -5.04
N LEU A 117 -25.29 -12.19 -5.54
CA LEU A 117 -26.29 -12.96 -6.28
C LEU A 117 -27.04 -13.96 -5.38
N GLY A 118 -26.61 -14.12 -4.12
CA GLY A 118 -27.20 -15.12 -3.22
C GLY A 118 -27.05 -16.56 -3.74
N ALA A 119 -26.08 -16.80 -4.63
CA ALA A 119 -25.90 -18.11 -5.23
C ALA A 119 -25.39 -19.13 -4.19
N GLU A 120 -25.88 -20.36 -4.26
CA GLU A 120 -25.49 -21.44 -3.37
C GLU A 120 -25.04 -22.70 -4.15
N GLY A 121 -24.17 -23.50 -3.53
CA GLY A 121 -23.67 -24.75 -4.11
C GLY A 121 -23.09 -24.60 -5.51
N TRP A 122 -23.58 -25.41 -6.46
CA TRP A 122 -23.14 -25.40 -7.86
C TRP A 122 -23.48 -24.10 -8.61
N GLN A 123 -24.49 -23.36 -8.16
CA GLN A 123 -24.88 -22.10 -8.80
C GLN A 123 -23.77 -21.05 -8.66
N VAL A 124 -23.01 -21.07 -7.57
CA VAL A 124 -21.87 -20.15 -7.40
C VAL A 124 -20.82 -20.42 -8.46
N ILE A 125 -20.47 -21.68 -8.70
CA ILE A 125 -19.45 -22.08 -9.69
C ILE A 125 -19.89 -21.65 -11.09
N LEU A 126 -21.16 -21.90 -11.47
CA LEU A 126 -21.70 -21.46 -12.76
C LEU A 126 -21.69 -19.94 -12.87
N SER A 127 -22.07 -19.21 -11.81
CA SER A 127 -22.03 -17.76 -11.77
C SER A 127 -20.61 -17.23 -11.95
N VAL A 128 -19.61 -17.85 -11.33
CA VAL A 128 -18.19 -17.47 -11.49
C VAL A 128 -17.71 -17.71 -12.92
N ILE A 129 -17.98 -18.88 -13.50
CA ILE A 129 -17.62 -19.17 -14.91
C ILE A 129 -18.25 -18.14 -15.84
N PHE A 130 -19.51 -17.80 -15.60
CA PHE A 130 -20.23 -16.84 -16.41
C PHE A 130 -19.70 -15.40 -16.23
N ILE A 131 -19.36 -14.99 -15.00
CA ILE A 131 -18.67 -13.71 -14.73
C ILE A 131 -17.37 -13.67 -15.53
N ILE A 132 -16.49 -14.65 -15.37
CA ILE A 132 -15.21 -14.74 -16.07
C ILE A 132 -15.39 -14.69 -17.60
N TYR A 133 -16.39 -15.40 -18.13
CA TYR A 133 -16.71 -15.37 -19.55
C TYR A 133 -17.04 -13.95 -20.03
N ILE A 134 -17.91 -13.23 -19.30
CA ILE A 134 -18.27 -11.85 -19.62
C ILE A 134 -17.07 -10.92 -19.50
N GLU A 135 -16.18 -11.12 -18.53
CA GLU A 135 -14.93 -10.37 -18.42
C GLU A 135 -14.07 -10.53 -19.69
N ILE A 136 -13.90 -11.77 -20.17
CA ILE A 136 -13.14 -12.06 -21.39
C ILE A 136 -13.77 -11.35 -22.59
N VAL A 137 -15.11 -11.40 -22.72
CA VAL A 137 -15.83 -10.71 -23.79
C VAL A 137 -15.63 -9.20 -23.72
N ILE A 138 -15.75 -8.59 -22.54
CA ILE A 138 -15.52 -7.15 -22.35
C ILE A 138 -14.09 -6.78 -22.75
N VAL A 139 -13.09 -7.53 -22.27
CA VAL A 139 -11.68 -7.27 -22.58
C VAL A 139 -11.41 -7.36 -24.09
N MET A 140 -11.99 -8.35 -24.79
CA MET A 140 -11.87 -8.46 -26.26
C MET A 140 -12.46 -7.25 -26.98
N ILE A 141 -13.62 -6.76 -26.54
CA ILE A 141 -14.25 -5.55 -27.11
C ILE A 141 -13.33 -4.34 -26.92
N LEU A 142 -12.77 -4.18 -25.72
CA LEU A 142 -11.85 -3.08 -25.43
C LEU A 142 -10.58 -3.18 -26.29
N ALA A 143 -10.03 -4.37 -26.47
CA ALA A 143 -8.88 -4.59 -27.35
C ALA A 143 -9.22 -4.20 -28.81
N ILE A 144 -10.33 -4.68 -29.36
CA ILE A 144 -10.73 -4.40 -30.74
C ILE A 144 -10.97 -2.89 -30.95
N THR A 145 -11.67 -2.23 -30.02
CA THR A 145 -11.97 -0.79 -30.11
C THR A 145 -10.75 0.11 -29.94
N THR A 146 -9.66 -0.39 -29.35
CA THR A 146 -8.39 0.35 -29.26
C THR A 146 -7.50 0.17 -30.49
N ILE A 147 -7.53 -1.01 -31.13
CA ILE A 147 -6.74 -1.33 -32.33
C ILE A 147 -7.34 -0.68 -33.58
N THR A 148 -8.66 -0.61 -33.67
CA THR A 148 -9.34 -0.13 -34.88
C THR A 148 -9.67 1.36 -34.78
N THR A 149 -8.91 2.19 -35.49
CA THR A 149 -9.37 3.49 -36.02
C THR A 149 -10.37 3.32 -37.18
N ILE A 150 -10.78 2.08 -37.47
CA ILE A 150 -11.40 1.66 -38.71
C ILE A 150 -12.92 1.58 -38.53
N THR A 151 -13.59 2.53 -39.18
CA THR A 151 -15.01 2.58 -39.61
C THR A 151 -16.09 2.09 -38.64
N THR A 152 -17.09 2.93 -38.42
CA THR A 152 -18.34 2.66 -37.70
C THR A 152 -18.95 1.27 -37.96
N ALA A 153 -18.80 0.70 -39.16
CA ALA A 153 -19.27 -0.63 -39.51
C ALA A 153 -18.64 -1.78 -38.69
N ALA A 154 -17.34 -1.73 -38.40
CA ALA A 154 -16.67 -2.78 -37.63
C ALA A 154 -17.11 -2.79 -36.16
N VAL A 155 -17.36 -1.60 -35.60
CA VAL A 155 -17.94 -1.43 -34.26
C VAL A 155 -19.38 -1.95 -34.22
N ILE A 156 -20.19 -1.68 -35.26
CA ILE A 156 -21.57 -2.17 -35.35
C ILE A 156 -21.59 -3.70 -35.43
N ILE A 157 -20.73 -4.32 -36.25
CA ILE A 157 -20.66 -5.77 -36.37
C ILE A 157 -20.20 -6.42 -35.05
N THR A 158 -19.16 -5.87 -34.41
CA THR A 158 -18.68 -6.42 -33.13
C THR A 158 -19.68 -6.21 -32.00
N THR A 159 -20.35 -5.06 -31.93
CA THR A 159 -21.42 -4.84 -30.93
C THR A 159 -22.63 -5.73 -31.18
N ALA A 160 -23.03 -5.96 -32.44
CA ALA A 160 -24.10 -6.90 -32.79
C ALA A 160 -23.72 -8.35 -32.46
N LEU A 161 -22.46 -8.75 -32.71
CA LEU A 161 -21.99 -10.10 -32.38
C LEU A 161 -21.94 -10.33 -30.86
N VAL A 162 -21.49 -9.32 -30.11
CA VAL A 162 -21.48 -9.35 -28.64
C VAL A 162 -22.89 -9.39 -28.09
N ALA A 163 -23.79 -8.56 -28.62
CA ALA A 163 -25.20 -8.59 -28.24
C ALA A 163 -25.79 -9.97 -28.52
N ALA A 164 -25.51 -10.58 -29.67
CA ALA A 164 -25.96 -11.93 -30.00
C ALA A 164 -25.36 -13.00 -29.06
N ILE A 165 -24.07 -12.92 -28.75
CA ILE A 165 -23.38 -13.86 -27.83
C ILE A 165 -23.94 -13.73 -26.41
N ILE A 166 -24.09 -12.50 -25.93
CA ILE A 166 -24.72 -12.22 -24.63
C ILE A 166 -26.15 -12.76 -24.65
N THR A 167 -26.92 -12.51 -25.72
CA THR A 167 -28.30 -13.02 -25.87
C THR A 167 -28.36 -14.55 -25.89
N ILE A 168 -27.40 -15.24 -26.49
CA ILE A 168 -27.34 -16.71 -26.55
C ILE A 168 -26.91 -17.28 -25.19
N ALA A 169 -25.93 -16.67 -24.52
CA ALA A 169 -25.45 -17.14 -23.21
C ALA A 169 -26.49 -16.89 -22.11
N ILE A 170 -27.17 -15.75 -22.20
CA ILE A 170 -28.42 -15.46 -21.49
C ILE A 170 -29.44 -16.54 -21.85
N ALA A 171 -29.86 -16.69 -23.11
CA ALA A 171 -30.87 -17.68 -23.51
C ALA A 171 -30.57 -19.13 -23.04
N GLY A 172 -29.32 -19.59 -23.07
CA GLY A 172 -28.93 -20.93 -22.64
C GLY A 172 -29.01 -21.17 -21.13
N VAL A 173 -28.60 -20.19 -20.32
CA VAL A 173 -28.80 -20.23 -18.85
C VAL A 173 -30.28 -19.99 -18.50
N TRP A 174 -30.98 -19.24 -19.34
CA TRP A 174 -32.37 -18.84 -19.16
C TRP A 174 -33.38 -19.95 -19.40
N VAL A 175 -33.15 -20.86 -20.34
CA VAL A 175 -34.06 -22.00 -20.57
C VAL A 175 -34.20 -22.88 -19.32
N VAL A 176 -33.19 -22.87 -18.44
CA VAL A 176 -33.21 -23.64 -17.19
C VAL A 176 -33.82 -22.84 -16.01
N ILE A 177 -33.75 -21.51 -16.01
CA ILE A 177 -34.18 -20.66 -14.89
C ILE A 177 -35.59 -20.06 -15.10
N VAL A 178 -36.01 -19.84 -16.35
CA VAL A 178 -37.21 -19.03 -16.70
C VAL A 178 -38.51 -19.83 -16.72
N ALA A 179 -38.48 -21.12 -16.39
CA ALA A 179 -39.70 -21.93 -16.36
C ALA A 179 -40.74 -21.45 -15.31
N GLU A 180 -40.39 -20.56 -14.37
CA GLU A 180 -41.30 -20.15 -13.27
C GLU A 180 -41.34 -18.65 -12.91
N TRP A 181 -40.82 -17.71 -13.72
CA TRP A 181 -40.57 -16.33 -13.24
C TRP A 181 -41.49 -15.25 -13.85
N GLU A 182 -42.57 -14.90 -13.15
CA GLU A 182 -43.56 -13.87 -13.51
C GLU A 182 -43.14 -12.40 -13.28
N LYS A 183 -41.89 -12.05 -12.95
CA LYS A 183 -41.52 -10.65 -12.61
C LYS A 183 -40.30 -10.12 -13.36
N LEU A 184 -40.57 -9.34 -14.41
CA LEU A 184 -39.62 -8.50 -15.15
C LEU A 184 -38.69 -7.64 -14.24
N GLU A 185 -39.16 -7.24 -13.06
CA GLU A 185 -38.37 -6.46 -12.09
C GLU A 185 -37.17 -7.23 -11.53
N MET A 186 -37.35 -8.53 -11.29
CA MET A 186 -36.28 -9.37 -10.74
C MET A 186 -35.20 -9.63 -11.79
N LEU A 187 -35.60 -9.73 -13.05
CA LEU A 187 -34.69 -9.82 -14.19
C LEU A 187 -33.82 -8.56 -14.34
N TYR A 188 -34.43 -7.38 -14.27
CA TYR A 188 -33.69 -6.13 -14.33
C TYR A 188 -32.67 -6.04 -13.20
N THR A 189 -33.09 -6.35 -11.97
CA THR A 189 -32.23 -6.32 -10.78
C THR A 189 -31.07 -7.30 -10.90
N PHE A 190 -31.33 -8.53 -11.36
CA PHE A 190 -30.27 -9.53 -11.58
C PHE A 190 -29.27 -9.07 -12.63
N THR A 191 -29.75 -8.59 -13.79
CA THR A 191 -28.88 -8.14 -14.89
C THR A 191 -28.01 -6.97 -14.46
N VAL A 192 -28.57 -5.97 -13.79
CA VAL A 192 -27.82 -4.81 -13.28
C VAL A 192 -26.79 -5.26 -12.24
N THR A 193 -27.20 -6.07 -11.25
CA THR A 193 -26.29 -6.56 -10.21
C THR A 193 -25.15 -7.37 -10.80
N PHE A 194 -25.46 -8.20 -11.78
CA PHE A 194 -24.49 -9.03 -12.48
C PHE A 194 -23.49 -8.18 -13.27
N VAL A 195 -23.97 -7.23 -14.08
CA VAL A 195 -23.10 -6.31 -14.84
C VAL A 195 -22.19 -5.52 -13.91
N VAL A 196 -22.74 -5.00 -12.81
CA VAL A 196 -21.96 -4.30 -11.77
C VAL A 196 -20.91 -5.24 -11.17
N ALA A 197 -21.26 -6.47 -10.82
CA ALA A 197 -20.33 -7.46 -10.27
C ALA A 197 -19.19 -7.80 -11.24
N SER A 198 -19.48 -8.05 -12.53
CA SER A 198 -18.45 -8.32 -13.54
C SER A 198 -17.51 -7.13 -13.73
N ILE A 199 -18.08 -5.93 -13.79
CA ILE A 199 -17.35 -4.67 -13.86
C ILE A 199 -16.38 -4.59 -12.68
N PHE A 200 -16.87 -4.68 -11.44
CA PHE A 200 -16.05 -4.67 -10.23
C PHE A 200 -14.96 -5.75 -10.23
N SER A 201 -15.29 -6.95 -10.68
CA SER A 201 -14.38 -8.08 -10.78
C SER A 201 -13.21 -7.79 -11.74
N ILE A 202 -13.45 -7.18 -12.91
CA ILE A 202 -12.37 -6.74 -13.83
C ILE A 202 -11.41 -5.75 -13.16
N VAL A 203 -11.95 -4.73 -12.48
CA VAL A 203 -11.13 -3.73 -11.79
C VAL A 203 -10.30 -4.36 -10.68
N PHE A 204 -10.92 -5.25 -9.92
CA PHE A 204 -10.27 -5.95 -8.85
C PHE A 204 -9.20 -6.91 -9.36
N ALA A 205 -9.47 -7.65 -10.44
CA ALA A 205 -8.51 -8.53 -11.11
C ALA A 205 -7.27 -7.75 -11.58
N PHE A 206 -7.49 -6.59 -12.19
CA PHE A 206 -6.39 -5.74 -12.67
C PHE A 206 -5.56 -5.17 -11.51
N MET A 207 -6.23 -4.74 -10.43
CA MET A 207 -5.57 -4.30 -9.20
C MET A 207 -4.75 -5.45 -8.58
N LEU A 208 -5.35 -6.63 -8.42
CA LEU A 208 -4.70 -7.81 -7.88
C LEU A 208 -3.50 -8.23 -8.71
N HIS A 209 -3.63 -8.22 -10.04
CA HIS A 209 -2.51 -8.52 -10.93
C HIS A 209 -1.33 -7.58 -10.66
N SER A 210 -1.58 -6.27 -10.52
CA SER A 210 -0.54 -5.31 -10.14
C SER A 210 0.08 -5.62 -8.76
N LEU A 211 -0.74 -5.98 -7.77
CA LEU A 211 -0.27 -6.34 -6.43
C LEU A 211 0.58 -7.61 -6.46
N VAL A 212 0.16 -8.63 -7.19
CA VAL A 212 0.91 -9.89 -7.37
C VAL A 212 2.25 -9.60 -8.03
N VAL A 213 2.28 -8.79 -9.10
CA VAL A 213 3.54 -8.39 -9.75
C VAL A 213 4.47 -7.68 -8.76
N LYS A 214 3.95 -6.71 -7.99
CA LYS A 214 4.74 -6.01 -6.95
C LYS A 214 5.29 -6.99 -5.93
N PHE A 215 4.42 -7.83 -5.37
CA PHE A 215 4.80 -8.80 -4.35
C PHE A 215 5.86 -9.76 -4.86
N TRP A 216 5.67 -10.31 -6.06
CA TRP A 216 6.62 -11.22 -6.70
C TRP A 216 8.01 -10.60 -6.88
N VAL A 217 8.04 -9.38 -7.41
CA VAL A 217 9.30 -8.67 -7.67
C VAL A 217 9.98 -8.20 -6.38
N THR A 218 9.19 -7.81 -5.37
CA THR A 218 9.68 -7.56 -4.02
C THR A 218 10.26 -8.82 -3.38
N ALA A 219 9.57 -9.95 -3.45
CA ALA A 219 10.04 -11.23 -2.90
C ALA A 219 11.35 -11.66 -3.55
N LYS A 220 11.49 -11.49 -4.87
CA LYS A 220 12.75 -11.71 -5.58
C LYS A 220 13.87 -10.76 -5.12
N SER A 221 13.52 -9.53 -4.75
CA SER A 221 14.45 -8.53 -4.22
C SER A 221 14.90 -8.81 -2.78
N LEU A 222 14.18 -9.68 -2.05
CA LEU A 222 14.54 -10.18 -0.73
C LEU A 222 15.58 -11.30 -0.75
N HIS A 223 16.00 -11.77 -1.93
CA HIS A 223 17.06 -12.78 -2.05
C HIS A 223 18.33 -12.32 -1.27
N PRO A 224 19.00 -13.19 -0.49
CA PRO A 224 20.09 -12.81 0.41
C PRO A 224 21.17 -11.93 -0.23
N ASN A 225 21.54 -12.25 -1.47
CA ASN A 225 22.56 -11.49 -2.23
C ASN A 225 22.14 -10.06 -2.61
N ARG A 226 20.85 -9.72 -2.57
CA ARG A 226 20.30 -8.40 -2.91
C ARG A 226 19.73 -7.66 -1.70
N LEU A 227 19.41 -8.39 -0.63
CA LEU A 227 18.67 -7.90 0.53
C LEU A 227 19.25 -6.60 1.10
N ILE A 228 20.56 -6.55 1.36
CA ILE A 228 21.20 -5.36 1.95
C ILE A 228 20.98 -4.12 1.07
N ASN A 229 21.24 -4.26 -0.23
CA ASN A 229 21.05 -3.16 -1.18
C ASN A 229 19.58 -2.75 -1.28
N THR A 230 18.64 -3.70 -1.24
CA THR A 230 17.20 -3.43 -1.28
C THR A 230 16.73 -2.69 -0.02
N LEU A 231 17.23 -3.06 1.16
CA LEU A 231 16.87 -2.45 2.44
C LEU A 231 17.30 -0.98 2.53
N GLU A 232 18.39 -0.59 1.87
CA GLU A 232 18.80 0.82 1.79
C GLU A 232 17.77 1.72 1.10
N TYR A 233 16.91 1.18 0.25
CA TYR A 233 15.87 1.95 -0.44
C TYR A 233 14.62 2.15 0.42
N ILE A 234 14.38 1.37 1.48
CA ILE A 234 13.19 1.53 2.33
C ILE A 234 13.10 2.97 2.88
N PRO A 235 14.13 3.52 3.56
CA PRO A 235 14.12 4.90 4.03
C PRO A 235 13.83 5.93 2.93
N ILE A 236 14.47 5.76 1.77
CA ILE A 236 14.40 6.69 0.63
C ILE A 236 12.97 6.71 0.07
N ASN A 237 12.42 5.53 -0.22
CA ASN A 237 11.06 5.39 -0.73
C ASN A 237 10.04 5.88 0.30
N TYR A 238 10.29 5.65 1.59
CA TYR A 238 9.39 6.09 2.64
C TYR A 238 9.34 7.61 2.74
N ARG A 239 10.51 8.27 2.77
CA ARG A 239 10.61 9.73 2.70
C ARG A 239 9.91 10.28 1.47
N GLU A 240 10.10 9.65 0.31
CA GLU A 240 9.44 10.07 -0.93
C GLU A 240 7.91 10.00 -0.82
N GLN A 241 7.36 8.89 -0.29
CA GLN A 241 5.92 8.75 -0.13
C GLN A 241 5.33 9.73 0.89
N LEU A 242 6.00 9.96 2.03
CA LEU A 242 5.48 10.82 3.09
C LEU A 242 5.62 12.31 2.77
N THR A 243 6.79 12.71 2.26
CA THR A 243 7.20 14.12 2.23
C THR A 243 7.30 14.72 0.84
N VAL A 244 7.35 13.90 -0.22
CA VAL A 244 7.53 14.39 -1.60
C VAL A 244 6.26 14.21 -2.41
N ASN A 245 5.64 13.02 -2.36
CA ASN A 245 4.48 12.67 -3.16
C ASN A 245 3.18 13.10 -2.46
N ASP A 246 2.47 14.07 -3.04
CA ASP A 246 1.13 14.49 -2.62
C ASP A 246 0.04 13.95 -3.54
N CYS A 247 -1.24 14.24 -3.25
CA CYS A 247 -2.39 13.79 -4.01
C CYS A 247 -2.45 14.33 -5.45
N ARG A 248 -1.77 15.45 -5.73
CA ARG A 248 -1.69 16.02 -7.09
C ARG A 248 -0.74 15.22 -7.97
N TYR A 249 0.26 14.57 -7.38
CA TYR A 249 1.04 13.59 -8.12
C TYR A 249 0.19 12.34 -8.36
N SER A 250 -0.16 12.10 -9.63
CA SER A 250 -0.98 10.95 -10.02
C SER A 250 -0.42 9.67 -9.40
N PRO A 251 -1.24 8.85 -8.73
CA PRO A 251 -0.80 7.52 -8.34
C PRO A 251 -0.54 6.72 -9.60
N GLU A 252 0.48 5.88 -9.50
CA GLU A 252 0.87 4.96 -10.54
C GLU A 252 0.53 3.57 -10.04
N LEU A 253 -0.12 2.77 -10.90
CA LEU A 253 -0.45 1.40 -10.55
C LEU A 253 0.83 0.62 -10.23
N LEU A 254 1.85 0.77 -11.06
CA LEU A 254 3.23 0.36 -10.80
C LEU A 254 4.11 1.59 -10.89
N PRO A 255 5.05 1.82 -9.96
CA PRO A 255 5.97 2.95 -10.05
C PRO A 255 6.64 2.99 -11.43
N GLY A 256 6.72 4.14 -12.08
CA GLY A 256 7.36 4.33 -13.38
C GLY A 256 6.56 3.89 -14.60
N ILE A 257 5.45 3.15 -14.46
CA ILE A 257 4.69 2.59 -15.59
C ILE A 257 4.14 3.66 -16.56
N GLY A 258 3.92 4.87 -16.05
CA GLY A 258 3.41 5.96 -16.85
C GLY A 258 4.36 6.44 -17.95
N LYS A 259 5.66 6.14 -17.84
CA LYS A 259 6.66 6.41 -18.87
C LYS A 259 6.45 5.52 -20.10
N GLU A 260 6.04 4.27 -19.89
CA GLU A 260 5.75 3.31 -20.96
C GLU A 260 4.37 3.58 -21.58
N ASN A 261 3.35 3.79 -20.74
CA ASN A 261 2.00 4.04 -21.23
C ASN A 261 1.20 4.93 -20.28
N SER A 262 0.85 6.12 -20.79
CA SER A 262 0.07 7.12 -20.06
C SER A 262 -1.32 6.64 -19.61
N ILE A 263 -1.89 5.58 -20.22
CA ILE A 263 -3.17 4.98 -19.78
C ILE A 263 -3.06 4.44 -18.35
N PHE A 264 -1.87 4.02 -17.92
CA PHE A 264 -1.66 3.51 -16.56
C PHE A 264 -1.45 4.64 -15.51
N GLN A 265 -1.53 5.90 -15.94
CA GLN A 265 -1.60 7.08 -15.06
C GLN A 265 -3.02 7.62 -14.99
N ALA A 266 -3.45 8.00 -13.78
CA ALA A 266 -4.77 8.61 -13.55
C ALA A 266 -4.93 9.89 -14.38
N SER A 267 -3.87 10.70 -14.50
CA SER A 267 -3.84 11.91 -15.34
C SER A 267 -4.04 11.61 -16.83
N GLY A 268 -3.45 10.52 -17.34
CA GLY A 268 -3.61 10.12 -18.73
C GLY A 268 -5.04 9.68 -19.04
N ILE A 269 -5.70 8.98 -18.12
CA ILE A 269 -7.12 8.65 -18.25
C ILE A 269 -8.01 9.88 -18.19
N LEU A 270 -7.78 10.79 -17.25
CA LEU A 270 -8.53 12.05 -17.19
C LEU A 270 -8.40 12.85 -18.49
N LYS A 271 -7.23 12.84 -19.13
CA LYS A 271 -7.02 13.46 -20.44
C LYS A 271 -7.83 12.74 -21.53
N LYS A 272 -7.91 11.41 -21.49
CA LYS A 272 -8.76 10.63 -22.41
C LYS A 272 -10.25 10.88 -22.19
N ILE A 273 -10.72 11.00 -20.96
CA ILE A 273 -12.10 11.37 -20.62
C ILE A 273 -12.44 12.73 -21.25
N LYS A 274 -11.59 13.74 -21.01
CA LYS A 274 -11.81 15.10 -21.53
C LYS A 274 -11.84 15.17 -23.06
N ASN A 275 -11.04 14.35 -23.72
CA ASN A 275 -10.92 14.37 -25.18
C ASN A 275 -11.94 13.47 -25.89
N THR A 276 -12.71 12.68 -25.14
CA THR A 276 -13.65 11.73 -25.72
C THR A 276 -15.06 12.28 -25.69
N GLY A 277 -15.70 12.42 -26.86
CA GLY A 277 -17.12 12.79 -26.97
C GLY A 277 -18.10 11.61 -26.82
N ASN A 278 -17.60 10.39 -26.68
CA ASN A 278 -18.44 9.18 -26.60
C ASN A 278 -18.75 8.84 -25.13
N PHE A 279 -20.04 8.88 -24.76
CA PHE A 279 -20.54 8.60 -23.41
C PHE A 279 -20.09 7.22 -22.88
N PHE A 280 -20.16 6.17 -23.70
CA PHE A 280 -19.76 4.83 -23.30
C PHE A 280 -18.27 4.75 -22.95
N LYS A 281 -17.42 5.43 -23.73
CA LYS A 281 -15.98 5.52 -23.44
C LYS A 281 -15.71 6.33 -22.16
N ILE A 282 -16.46 7.41 -21.93
CA ILE A 282 -16.35 8.18 -20.67
C ILE A 282 -16.69 7.29 -19.48
N PHE A 283 -17.81 6.56 -19.54
CA PHE A 283 -18.21 5.62 -18.50
C PHE A 283 -17.13 4.57 -18.23
N LEU A 284 -16.59 3.97 -19.29
CA LEU A 284 -15.47 3.02 -19.18
C LEU A 284 -14.24 3.66 -18.53
N TYR A 285 -13.86 4.87 -18.91
CA TYR A 285 -12.69 5.54 -18.33
C TYR A 285 -12.90 5.95 -16.87
N ILE A 286 -14.11 6.38 -16.48
CA ILE A 286 -14.47 6.59 -15.08
C ILE A 286 -14.36 5.28 -14.32
N PHE A 287 -14.82 4.20 -14.92
CA PHE A 287 -14.73 2.88 -14.32
C PHE A 287 -13.29 2.43 -14.15
N MET A 288 -12.46 2.57 -15.19
CA MET A 288 -11.02 2.37 -15.08
C MET A 288 -10.45 3.25 -13.96
N TYR A 289 -10.80 4.53 -13.89
CA TYR A 289 -10.32 5.46 -12.86
C TYR A 289 -10.49 4.92 -11.42
N SER A 290 -11.51 4.08 -11.15
CA SER A 290 -11.69 3.42 -9.85
C SER A 290 -10.52 2.51 -9.46
N VAL A 291 -9.75 1.93 -10.40
CA VAL A 291 -8.49 1.21 -10.12
C VAL A 291 -7.50 2.12 -9.39
N TRP A 292 -7.42 3.40 -9.77
CA TRP A 292 -6.50 4.35 -9.16
C TRP A 292 -6.97 4.79 -7.78
N LEU A 293 -8.26 4.66 -7.45
CA LEU A 293 -8.73 4.84 -6.07
C LEU A 293 -7.98 3.88 -5.13
N PHE A 294 -7.79 2.62 -5.54
CA PHE A 294 -7.01 1.67 -4.76
C PHE A 294 -5.52 2.07 -4.66
N ALA A 295 -4.95 2.63 -5.72
CA ALA A 295 -3.58 3.14 -5.68
C ALA A 295 -3.45 4.38 -4.76
N TYR A 296 -4.49 5.21 -4.65
CA TYR A 296 -4.59 6.28 -3.66
C TYR A 296 -4.72 5.74 -2.25
N LEU A 297 -5.67 4.83 -2.00
CA LEU A 297 -5.87 4.17 -0.70
C LEU A 297 -4.58 3.49 -0.22
N TYR A 298 -3.86 2.85 -1.15
CA TYR A 298 -2.54 2.29 -0.91
C TYR A 298 -1.52 3.34 -0.45
N ARG A 299 -1.43 4.49 -1.14
CA ARG A 299 -0.53 5.59 -0.75
C ARG A 299 -0.91 6.14 0.62
N TRP A 300 -2.21 6.32 0.87
CA TRP A 300 -2.73 6.83 2.14
C TRP A 300 -2.49 5.87 3.29
N SER A 301 -2.61 4.56 3.05
CA SER A 301 -2.25 3.52 4.01
C SER A 301 -0.76 3.58 4.37
N ILE A 302 0.14 3.80 3.42
CA ILE A 302 1.57 4.02 3.74
C ILE A 302 1.74 5.31 4.57
N LYS A 303 1.05 6.39 4.21
CA LYS A 303 1.10 7.65 4.97
C LYS A 303 0.61 7.52 6.40
N SER A 304 -0.45 6.75 6.64
CA SER A 304 -0.98 6.55 7.99
C SER A 304 -0.03 5.78 8.90
N THR A 305 0.97 5.06 8.37
CA THR A 305 2.03 4.45 9.19
C THR A 305 3.12 5.42 9.64
N ALA A 306 3.03 6.71 9.28
CA ALA A 306 4.06 7.70 9.59
C ALA A 306 4.39 7.76 11.08
N TRP A 307 3.41 7.72 11.97
CA TRP A 307 3.65 7.75 13.42
C TRP A 307 4.56 6.61 13.90
N PHE A 308 4.56 5.47 13.22
CA PHE A 308 5.36 4.30 13.57
C PHE A 308 6.73 4.30 12.88
N TYR A 309 6.76 4.60 11.57
CA TYR A 309 7.97 4.49 10.75
C TYR A 309 8.66 5.84 10.47
N TYR A 310 8.23 6.95 11.08
CA TYR A 310 8.87 8.26 10.89
C TYR A 310 10.40 8.26 11.07
N PRO A 311 10.99 7.50 12.03
CA PRO A 311 12.44 7.39 12.15
C PRO A 311 13.16 6.98 10.86
N LEU A 312 12.50 6.22 9.96
CA LEU A 312 13.07 5.84 8.66
C LEU A 312 13.32 7.05 7.75
N VAL A 313 12.54 8.12 7.86
CA VAL A 313 12.75 9.34 7.05
C VAL A 313 14.11 9.97 7.34
N TYR A 314 14.63 9.84 8.56
CA TYR A 314 15.97 10.35 8.90
C TYR A 314 17.08 9.47 8.32
N LEU A 315 16.83 8.17 8.17
CA LEU A 315 17.81 7.24 7.62
C LEU A 315 18.03 7.44 6.12
N SER A 316 17.09 8.04 5.40
CA SER A 316 17.23 8.25 3.95
C SER A 316 18.35 9.24 3.60
N ASP A 317 18.63 10.18 4.50
CA ASP A 317 19.60 11.25 4.26
C ASP A 317 21.03 10.84 4.69
N ILE A 318 21.24 9.63 5.22
CA ILE A 318 22.56 9.15 5.68
C ILE A 318 23.63 9.20 4.59
N LYS A 319 23.28 8.89 3.34
CA LYS A 319 24.24 8.97 2.23
C LYS A 319 24.69 10.40 1.95
N LYS A 320 23.80 11.37 2.13
CA LYS A 320 24.10 12.81 2.00
C LYS A 320 25.00 13.28 3.15
N ILE A 321 24.74 12.78 4.36
CA ILE A 321 25.58 13.04 5.55
C ILE A 321 27.00 12.48 5.36
N ARG A 322 27.14 11.30 4.74
CA ARG A 322 28.44 10.63 4.56
C ARG A 322 29.37 11.30 3.53
N ASN A 323 28.81 11.99 2.53
CA ASN A 323 29.58 12.49 1.39
C ASN A 323 30.01 13.97 1.49
N GLU A 324 29.56 14.73 2.48
CA GLU A 324 29.95 16.14 2.62
C GLU A 324 30.66 16.42 3.95
N LYS A 325 31.77 17.18 3.90
CA LYS A 325 32.41 17.88 5.04
C LYS A 325 31.46 18.86 5.79
N LYS A 326 30.15 18.80 5.55
CA LYS A 326 29.06 19.59 6.17
C LYS A 326 28.25 18.77 7.19
N GLU A 327 28.85 17.73 7.78
CA GLU A 327 28.26 16.91 8.84
C GLU A 327 27.72 17.78 10.01
N GLU A 328 28.41 18.89 10.31
CA GLU A 328 28.02 19.82 11.38
C GLU A 328 26.73 20.61 11.10
N ARG A 329 26.48 21.01 9.84
CA ARG A 329 25.27 21.75 9.46
C ARG A 329 24.08 20.83 9.22
N ALA A 330 24.30 19.63 8.66
CA ALA A 330 23.21 18.68 8.45
C ALA A 330 22.53 18.27 9.77
N ILE A 331 23.31 18.12 10.85
CA ILE A 331 22.81 17.73 12.17
C ILE A 331 22.13 18.90 12.91
N THR A 332 22.53 20.14 12.64
CA THR A 332 21.92 21.34 13.25
C THR A 332 20.70 21.86 12.47
N ASP A 333 20.68 21.73 11.14
CA ASP A 333 19.57 22.17 10.27
C ASP A 333 18.48 21.11 10.07
N GLN A 334 18.78 19.81 10.18
CA GLN A 334 17.74 18.78 10.10
C GLN A 334 16.93 18.79 11.41
N GLY A 335 15.62 18.92 11.29
CA GLY A 335 14.66 19.02 12.39
C GLY A 335 14.57 17.79 13.30
N TRP A 336 15.67 17.40 13.96
CA TRP A 336 15.69 16.43 15.05
C TRP A 336 14.80 16.87 16.22
N ILE A 337 14.73 18.19 16.46
CA ILE A 337 13.73 18.77 17.36
C ILE A 337 12.32 18.46 16.81
N GLY A 338 12.09 18.59 15.50
CA GLY A 338 10.84 18.17 14.86
C GLY A 338 10.55 16.67 14.96
N ALA A 339 11.56 15.81 14.88
CA ALA A 339 11.45 14.36 15.08
C ALA A 339 11.04 14.00 16.51
N VAL A 340 11.73 14.62 17.47
CA VAL A 340 11.52 14.44 18.90
C VAL A 340 10.16 15.00 19.28
N LEU A 341 9.81 16.20 18.79
CA LEU A 341 8.50 16.78 19.00
C LEU A 341 7.41 15.95 18.33
N PHE A 342 7.61 15.46 17.10
CA PHE A 342 6.63 14.60 16.43
C PHE A 342 6.41 13.29 17.17
N ASN A 343 7.49 12.60 17.57
CA ASN A 343 7.37 11.39 18.38
C ASN A 343 6.75 11.70 19.75
N PHE A 344 7.12 12.80 20.39
CA PHE A 344 6.52 13.26 21.64
C PHE A 344 5.02 13.53 21.48
N PHE A 345 4.59 14.24 20.43
CA PHE A 345 3.19 14.52 20.15
C PHE A 345 2.42 13.26 19.73
N ALA A 346 3.03 12.35 18.96
CA ALA A 346 2.42 11.07 18.62
C ALA A 346 2.22 10.20 19.88
N THR A 347 3.23 10.13 20.75
CA THR A 347 3.12 9.48 22.06
C THR A 347 2.09 10.18 22.94
N LEU A 348 2.04 11.50 22.97
CA LEU A 348 1.06 12.28 23.73
C LEU A 348 -0.37 12.03 23.23
N VAL A 349 -0.59 11.98 21.92
CA VAL A 349 -1.90 11.66 21.32
C VAL A 349 -2.31 10.24 21.69
N VAL A 350 -1.38 9.28 21.64
CA VAL A 350 -1.64 7.90 22.10
C VAL A 350 -2.01 7.91 23.58
N LEU A 351 -1.23 8.56 24.44
CA LEU A 351 -1.47 8.65 25.88
C LEU A 351 -2.79 9.35 26.23
N ILE A 352 -3.13 10.46 25.58
CA ILE A 352 -4.41 11.16 25.77
C ILE A 352 -5.59 10.26 25.35
N ASN A 353 -5.47 9.52 24.24
CA ASN A 353 -6.53 8.58 23.85
C ASN A 353 -6.65 7.41 24.82
N PHE A 354 -5.57 6.99 25.50
CA PHE A 354 -5.62 5.98 26.55
C PHE A 354 -6.19 6.53 27.88
N ASP A 355 -5.86 7.76 28.29
CA ASP A 355 -6.41 8.40 29.50
C ASP A 355 -7.90 8.76 29.35
N VAL A 356 -8.34 9.17 28.16
CA VAL A 356 -9.77 9.44 27.87
C VAL A 356 -10.63 8.15 27.96
N ILE A 357 -10.01 6.97 27.89
CA ILE A 357 -10.68 5.69 28.13
C ILE A 357 -10.79 5.38 29.64
N GLU A 358 -9.90 5.90 30.50
CA GLU A 358 -9.98 5.73 31.95
C GLU A 358 -11.04 6.62 32.61
N ASP A 359 -11.34 7.82 32.06
CA ASP A 359 -12.33 8.74 32.64
C ASP A 359 -13.79 8.29 32.49
N PHE A 360 -14.07 7.17 31.82
CA PHE A 360 -15.39 6.53 31.82
C PHE A 360 -15.70 5.68 33.07
N LYS A 361 -14.86 5.74 34.13
CA LYS A 361 -15.07 5.03 35.40
C LYS A 361 -15.18 5.93 36.64
N CYS A 362 -15.90 7.04 36.55
CA CYS A 362 -16.41 7.76 37.74
C CYS A 362 -17.61 7.05 38.42
N CYS A 363 -17.55 5.74 38.60
CA CYS A 363 -18.26 5.05 39.67
C CYS A 363 -17.23 4.66 40.72
N SER A 364 -17.20 5.44 41.81
CA SER A 364 -16.35 5.22 42.98
C SER A 364 -16.62 3.86 43.62
N ILE A 365 -15.90 2.84 43.17
CA ILE A 365 -15.83 1.55 43.86
C ILE A 365 -14.50 1.54 44.61
N ASN A 366 -14.58 1.33 45.92
CA ASN A 366 -13.45 1.16 46.79
C ASN A 366 -12.83 -0.22 46.49
N ILE A 367 -11.78 -0.27 45.67
CA ILE A 367 -11.19 -1.53 45.20
C ILE A 367 -10.04 -1.96 46.12
N ASP A 368 -10.28 -3.07 46.79
CA ASP A 368 -9.31 -3.88 47.54
C ASP A 368 -8.11 -4.28 46.65
N ALA A 369 -6.89 -3.97 47.10
CA ALA A 369 -5.64 -4.22 46.38
C ALA A 369 -5.43 -5.69 45.97
N SER A 370 -6.08 -6.64 46.65
CA SER A 370 -6.06 -8.05 46.29
C SER A 370 -6.83 -8.36 45.00
N LYS A 371 -7.82 -7.54 44.62
CA LYS A 371 -8.55 -7.63 43.34
C LYS A 371 -7.86 -6.87 42.20
N ILE A 372 -6.94 -5.96 42.51
CA ILE A 372 -6.18 -5.18 41.53
C ILE A 372 -5.17 -6.05 40.79
N LYS A 373 -4.58 -7.07 41.41
CA LYS A 373 -3.56 -7.93 40.77
C LYS A 373 -4.08 -8.73 39.55
N PRO A 374 -5.24 -9.42 39.61
CA PRO A 374 -5.83 -10.02 38.41
C PRO A 374 -6.35 -8.98 37.41
N LEU A 375 -6.80 -7.81 37.87
CA LEU A 375 -7.16 -6.70 36.98
C LEU A 375 -5.95 -6.16 36.21
N LEU A 376 -4.83 -5.88 36.88
CA LEU A 376 -3.55 -5.48 36.29
C LEU A 376 -3.05 -6.52 35.28
N ASN A 377 -3.17 -7.81 35.58
CA ASN A 377 -2.84 -8.88 34.64
C ASN A 377 -3.80 -8.98 33.45
N SER A 378 -5.01 -8.41 33.54
CA SER A 378 -5.97 -8.30 32.42
C SER A 378 -5.92 -6.94 31.69
N TRP A 379 -5.38 -5.90 32.33
CA TRP A 379 -5.34 -4.52 31.81
C TRP A 379 -4.00 -4.15 31.21
N ILE A 380 -2.92 -4.72 31.73
CA ILE A 380 -1.62 -4.66 31.08
C ILE A 380 -1.64 -5.75 29.99
N ASP A 381 -2.24 -5.41 28.85
CA ASP A 381 -1.98 -6.15 27.62
C ASP A 381 -0.45 -6.22 27.49
N PRO A 382 0.15 -7.41 27.31
CA PRO A 382 1.57 -7.54 27.01
C PRO A 382 2.05 -6.52 25.97
N LEU A 383 1.18 -6.11 25.04
CA LEU A 383 1.41 -5.02 24.08
C LEU A 383 1.69 -3.66 24.72
N SER A 384 0.87 -3.22 25.69
CA SER A 384 0.99 -1.93 26.37
C SER A 384 2.26 -1.87 27.24
N LEU A 385 2.56 -2.96 27.95
CA LEU A 385 3.81 -3.09 28.70
C LEU A 385 5.02 -3.02 27.75
N TRP A 386 4.92 -3.65 26.59
CA TRP A 386 5.99 -3.63 25.59
C TRP A 386 6.15 -2.27 24.93
N LEU A 387 5.07 -1.53 24.66
CA LEU A 387 5.17 -0.15 24.17
C LEU A 387 5.85 0.75 25.19
N VAL A 388 5.57 0.58 26.47
CA VAL A 388 6.26 1.30 27.55
C VAL A 388 7.73 0.90 27.61
N ILE A 389 8.06 -0.40 27.55
CA ILE A 389 9.45 -0.90 27.52
C ILE A 389 10.19 -0.39 26.28
N ALA A 390 9.58 -0.44 25.10
CA ALA A 390 10.17 0.07 23.85
C ALA A 390 10.41 1.58 23.92
N SER A 391 9.47 2.33 24.52
CA SER A 391 9.61 3.77 24.75
C SER A 391 10.76 4.08 25.72
N ILE A 392 10.90 3.31 26.80
CA ILE A 392 12.00 3.42 27.76
C ILE A 392 13.33 3.08 27.10
N VAL A 393 13.40 2.02 26.30
CA VAL A 393 14.63 1.63 25.57
C VAL A 393 15.01 2.70 24.55
N LEU A 394 14.06 3.23 23.79
CA LEU A 394 14.31 4.32 22.85
C LEU A 394 14.76 5.62 23.57
N TYR A 395 14.20 5.90 24.74
CA TYR A 395 14.59 7.01 25.60
C TYR A 395 16.02 6.85 26.16
N ILE A 396 16.37 5.68 26.67
CA ILE A 396 17.73 5.36 27.15
C ILE A 396 18.74 5.47 26.00
N ILE A 397 18.38 4.98 24.81
CA ILE A 397 19.20 5.13 23.61
C ILE A 397 19.40 6.62 23.30
N ALA A 398 18.35 7.43 23.30
CA ALA A 398 18.43 8.87 23.03
C ALA A 398 19.30 9.62 24.06
N ILE A 399 19.17 9.34 25.36
CA ILE A 399 20.03 9.89 26.42
C ILE A 399 21.49 9.47 26.22
N SER A 400 21.72 8.20 25.89
CA SER A 400 23.07 7.68 25.66
C SER A 400 23.75 8.42 24.49
N PHE A 401 22.99 8.72 23.43
CA PHE A 401 23.47 9.54 22.32
C PHE A 401 23.74 11.00 22.73
N TYR A 402 22.87 11.61 23.54
CA TYR A 402 23.09 12.97 24.06
C TYR A 402 24.36 13.06 24.92
N SER A 403 24.58 12.08 25.79
CA SER A 403 25.76 11.99 26.65
C SER A 403 27.06 11.82 25.84
N LEU A 404 27.07 10.90 24.86
CA LEU A 404 28.21 10.68 23.98
C LEU A 404 28.54 11.92 23.13
N ARG A 405 27.53 12.64 22.66
CA ARG A 405 27.71 13.90 21.90
C ARG A 405 28.29 15.00 22.78
N LYS A 406 27.75 15.21 23.99
CA LYS A 406 28.27 16.20 24.95
C LYS A 406 29.72 15.89 25.34
N HIS A 407 30.08 14.61 25.37
CA HIS A 407 31.45 14.19 25.62
C HIS A 407 32.38 14.48 24.43
N ARG A 408 31.89 14.34 23.18
CA ARG A 408 32.58 14.69 21.93
C ARG A 408 32.86 16.19 21.82
N GLU A 409 31.90 17.05 22.14
CA GLU A 409 32.07 18.51 22.12
C GLU A 409 33.16 18.99 23.10
N LYS A 410 33.45 18.21 24.15
CA LYS A 410 34.57 18.47 25.08
C LYS A 410 35.93 17.94 24.62
N GLN A 411 35.98 16.99 23.67
CA GLN A 411 37.22 16.35 23.23
C GLN A 411 37.53 16.72 21.77
N ASN A 412 37.93 17.97 21.56
CA ASN A 412 38.26 18.53 20.26
C ASN A 412 39.71 18.23 19.81
N THR A 413 40.20 17.01 20.03
CA THR A 413 41.53 16.56 19.56
C THR A 413 41.37 15.43 18.53
N PHE A 414 41.73 15.78 17.29
CA PHE A 414 41.23 15.20 16.05
C PHE A 414 41.82 13.82 15.64
N GLU A 415 42.77 13.24 16.37
CA GLU A 415 43.58 12.12 15.84
C GLU A 415 43.42 10.75 16.50
N LYS A 416 42.64 10.58 17.57
CA LYS A 416 42.42 9.26 18.15
C LYS A 416 40.94 9.01 18.32
N ASN A 417 40.33 8.27 17.39
CA ASN A 417 39.30 7.29 17.76
C ASN A 417 38.81 6.36 16.64
N ILE A 418 39.73 5.59 16.04
CA ILE A 418 39.37 4.38 15.26
C ILE A 418 38.50 3.43 16.10
N PHE A 419 38.75 3.36 17.41
CA PHE A 419 37.98 2.55 18.36
C PHE A 419 36.54 3.06 18.52
N LEU A 420 36.34 4.37 18.64
CA LEU A 420 34.99 4.95 18.78
C LEU A 420 34.18 4.83 17.48
N ASN A 421 34.81 4.95 16.31
CA ASN A 421 34.13 4.67 15.04
C ASN A 421 33.69 3.20 14.92
N LYS A 422 34.50 2.25 15.44
CA LYS A 422 34.09 0.85 15.57
C LYS A 422 32.92 0.69 16.55
N ILE A 423 32.89 1.42 17.65
CA ILE A 423 31.77 1.41 18.62
C ILE A 423 30.51 1.99 17.99
N ILE A 424 30.57 3.13 17.30
CA ILE A 424 29.42 3.73 16.62
C ILE A 424 28.88 2.78 15.53
N HIS A 425 29.76 2.15 14.75
CA HIS A 425 29.37 1.14 13.77
C HIS A 425 28.68 -0.07 14.44
N TRP A 426 29.20 -0.53 15.59
CA TRP A 426 28.58 -1.59 16.39
C TRP A 426 27.22 -1.17 16.95
N ILE A 427 27.07 0.08 17.38
CA ILE A 427 25.80 0.61 17.91
C ILE A 427 24.75 0.75 16.80
N ILE A 428 25.14 1.18 15.60
CA ILE A 428 24.23 1.21 14.43
C ILE A 428 23.79 -0.22 14.07
N ARG A 429 24.72 -1.19 14.07
CA ARG A 429 24.39 -2.61 13.89
C ARG A 429 23.47 -3.12 15.00
N LEU A 430 23.71 -2.75 16.25
CA LEU A 430 22.88 -3.14 17.39
C LEU A 430 21.46 -2.55 17.27
N LYS A 431 21.31 -1.29 16.84
CA LYS A 431 20.01 -0.69 16.51
C LYS A 431 19.28 -1.50 15.44
N PHE A 432 19.98 -1.88 14.37
CA PHE A 432 19.42 -2.67 13.30
C PHE A 432 19.00 -4.07 13.77
N ILE A 433 19.84 -4.71 14.59
CA ILE A 433 19.55 -6.02 15.21
C ILE A 433 18.36 -5.93 16.16
N LEU A 434 18.29 -4.92 17.02
CA LEU A 434 17.17 -4.73 17.95
C LEU A 434 15.87 -4.46 17.22
N TRP A 435 15.91 -3.68 16.14
CA TRP A 435 14.75 -3.48 15.28
C TRP A 435 14.33 -4.78 14.56
N TYR A 436 15.30 -5.59 14.13
CA TYR A 436 15.04 -6.89 13.51
C TYR A 436 14.48 -7.91 14.52
N VAL A 437 15.00 -7.94 15.75
CA VAL A 437 14.48 -8.77 16.86
C VAL A 437 13.06 -8.33 17.20
N PHE A 438 12.81 -7.02 17.30
CA PHE A 438 11.48 -6.49 17.49
C PHE A 438 10.53 -6.91 16.35
N PHE A 439 10.96 -6.78 15.09
CA PHE A 439 10.17 -7.18 13.92
C PHE A 439 9.90 -8.71 13.90
N ALA A 440 10.93 -9.52 14.13
CA ALA A 440 10.82 -10.99 14.18
C ALA A 440 9.93 -11.46 15.34
N TRP A 441 9.99 -10.80 16.50
CA TRP A 441 9.13 -11.08 17.64
C TRP A 441 7.67 -10.73 17.36
N ASN A 442 7.41 -9.57 16.74
CA ASN A 442 6.04 -9.22 16.33
C ASN A 442 5.49 -10.23 15.32
N LEU A 443 6.30 -10.68 14.36
CA LEU A 443 5.93 -11.75 13.44
C LEU A 443 5.61 -13.07 14.18
N GLY A 444 6.42 -13.46 15.17
CA GLY A 444 6.17 -14.64 16.00
C GLY A 444 4.94 -14.53 16.90
N PHE A 445 4.64 -13.34 17.42
CA PHE A 445 3.44 -13.10 18.21
C PHE A 445 2.17 -13.10 17.36
N ILE A 446 2.23 -12.50 16.16
CA ILE A 446 1.16 -12.58 15.17
C ILE A 446 0.92 -14.04 14.78
N TRP A 447 2.00 -14.79 14.55
CA TRP A 447 1.93 -16.23 14.29
C TRP A 447 1.18 -16.95 15.43
N GLN A 448 1.50 -16.67 16.69
CA GLN A 448 0.89 -17.31 17.85
C GLN A 448 -0.57 -16.90 18.08
N LYS A 449 -0.91 -15.61 17.94
CA LYS A 449 -2.23 -15.08 18.30
C LYS A 449 -3.30 -15.34 17.24
N PHE A 450 -2.91 -15.38 15.96
CA PHE A 450 -3.86 -15.58 14.86
C PHE A 450 -4.05 -17.04 14.47
N ASP A 451 -3.38 -17.97 15.16
CA ASP A 451 -3.44 -19.42 14.92
C ASP A 451 -3.45 -19.74 13.41
N ILE A 452 -2.57 -19.05 12.69
CA ILE A 452 -2.61 -18.93 11.22
C ILE A 452 -2.48 -20.31 10.58
N TRP A 453 -1.80 -21.24 11.25
CA TRP A 453 -1.73 -22.63 10.83
C TRP A 453 -3.08 -23.33 10.90
N ASN A 454 -3.87 -23.16 11.96
CA ASN A 454 -5.20 -23.78 12.01
C ASN A 454 -6.15 -23.17 10.98
N VAL A 455 -6.07 -21.86 10.71
CA VAL A 455 -6.88 -21.23 9.65
C VAL A 455 -6.45 -21.69 8.25
N ILE A 456 -5.14 -21.73 7.97
CA ILE A 456 -4.62 -22.19 6.67
C ILE A 456 -4.81 -23.70 6.49
N PHE A 457 -4.57 -24.50 7.54
CA PHE A 457 -4.72 -25.96 7.51
C PHE A 457 -6.19 -26.36 7.35
N ASN A 458 -7.13 -25.70 8.04
CA ASN A 458 -8.56 -25.92 7.86
C ASN A 458 -9.12 -25.34 6.54
N ALA A 459 -8.37 -24.49 5.85
CA ALA A 459 -8.72 -24.01 4.51
C ALA A 459 -8.14 -24.87 3.38
N ILE A 460 -7.13 -25.69 3.70
CA ILE A 460 -6.47 -26.61 2.75
C ILE A 460 -7.05 -28.04 2.86
N MET A 461 -7.43 -28.45 4.08
CA MET A 461 -8.24 -29.64 4.33
C MET A 461 -9.71 -29.37 3.98
#